data_AF-A0A951L342-F1
#
_entry.id   AF-A0A951L342-F1
#
_cell.length_a   1.000
_cell.length_b   1.000
_cell.length_c   1.000
_cell.angle_alpha   90.00
_cell.angle_beta   90.00
_cell.angle_gamma   90.00
#
_symmetry.space_group_name_H-M   'P 1'
#
loop_
_entity.id
_entity.type
_entity.pdbx_description
1 polymer ?
#
loop_
_entity_poly.entity_id
_entity_poly.type
_entity_poly.pdbx_seq_one_letter_code
_entity_poly.pdbx_strand_id
1 'polypeptide(L)'
;MSFRRASDPLSFGTNVICNHTVTGNLTVHNSAAAAPWNLGLCGENTIDGNLVFDHNAATTNAITGNTIGKNLACTGNGDVTGANNKVGRGATGRCVGLKT
;
A
#
# COMPACT_ATOMS: atom_id res chain seq x y z
N MET A 1 -5.10 6.65 9.17
CA MET A 1 -4.47 7.54 8.17
C MET A 1 -5.07 7.24 6.80
N SER A 2 -5.28 8.25 5.94
CA SER A 2 -5.81 8.03 4.59
C SER A 2 -5.16 8.96 3.58
N PHE A 3 -4.71 8.39 2.45
CA PHE A 3 -4.23 9.10 1.28
C PHE A 3 -5.21 8.89 0.13
N ARG A 4 -5.60 9.97 -0.53
CA ARG A 4 -6.56 9.94 -1.63
C ARG A 4 -6.01 10.74 -2.80
N ARG A 5 -6.14 10.21 -4.02
CA ARG A 5 -5.85 10.96 -5.26
C ARG A 5 -4.48 11.63 -5.23
N ALA A 6 -3.42 10.89 -4.91
CA ALA A 6 -2.06 11.44 -4.82
C ALA A 6 -1.45 11.68 -6.22
N SER A 7 -2.15 12.44 -7.05
CA SER A 7 -1.77 12.77 -8.42
C SER A 7 -1.47 14.25 -8.46
N ASP A 8 -0.19 14.60 -8.49
CA ASP A 8 0.27 15.96 -8.71
C ASP A 8 0.71 16.10 -10.16
N PRO A 9 -0.05 16.82 -11.02
CA PRO A 9 0.33 17.03 -12.41
C PRO A 9 1.66 17.77 -12.59
N LEU A 10 2.14 18.46 -11.55
CA LEU A 10 3.37 19.25 -11.56
C LEU A 10 4.55 18.51 -10.91
N SER A 11 4.33 17.33 -10.33
CA SER A 11 5.35 16.52 -9.67
C SER A 11 5.20 15.05 -10.05
N PHE A 12 6.11 14.57 -10.88
CA PHE A 12 6.19 13.16 -11.26
C PHE A 12 7.00 12.39 -10.23
N GLY A 13 6.56 11.18 -9.90
CA GLY A 13 7.34 10.28 -9.07
C GLY A 13 6.49 9.23 -8.37
N THR A 14 7.19 8.36 -7.65
CA THR A 14 6.57 7.36 -6.80
C THR A 14 6.25 7.98 -5.44
N ASN A 15 5.01 7.85 -5.01
CA ASN A 15 4.60 8.17 -3.65
C ASN A 15 5.17 7.12 -2.70
N VAL A 16 5.78 7.54 -1.60
CA VAL A 16 6.47 6.63 -0.69
C VAL A 16 5.96 6.79 0.74
N ILE A 17 5.71 5.65 1.40
CA ILE A 17 5.53 5.58 2.85
C ILE A 17 6.51 4.55 3.38
N CYS A 18 7.41 4.95 4.28
CA CYS A 18 8.33 4.03 4.96
C CYS A 18 8.68 4.53 6.35
N ASN A 19 9.15 3.60 7.19
CA ASN A 19 9.57 3.87 8.57
C ASN A 19 8.51 4.59 9.42
N HIS A 20 7.24 4.21 9.26
CA HIS A 20 6.13 4.87 9.93
C HIS A 20 5.28 3.88 10.73
N THR A 21 4.91 4.29 11.95
CA THR A 21 3.88 3.60 12.74
C THR A 21 2.52 4.25 12.54
N VAL A 22 1.51 3.43 12.25
CA VAL A 22 0.10 3.80 12.14
C VAL A 22 -0.70 2.97 13.15
N THR A 23 -1.16 3.59 14.23
CA THR A 23 -1.92 2.92 15.31
C THR A 23 -3.34 2.47 14.92
N GLY A 24 -3.73 2.70 13.67
CA GLY A 24 -5.05 2.36 13.15
C GLY A 24 -4.97 1.86 11.71
N ASN A 25 -6.00 2.12 10.92
CA ASN A 25 -6.00 1.72 9.51
C ASN A 25 -5.18 2.70 8.66
N LEU A 26 -4.47 2.17 7.66
CA LEU A 26 -3.92 2.93 6.55
C LEU A 26 -4.76 2.64 5.29
N THR A 27 -5.28 3.68 4.66
CA THR A 27 -6.03 3.56 3.40
C THR A 27 -5.40 4.43 2.34
N VAL A 28 -4.94 3.83 1.25
CA VAL A 28 -4.39 4.52 0.08
C VAL A 28 -5.30 4.23 -1.10
N HIS A 29 -5.90 5.25 -1.69
CA HIS A 29 -6.86 5.00 -2.76
C HIS A 29 -7.05 6.08 -3.82
N ASN A 30 -7.63 5.67 -4.94
CA ASN A 30 -8.03 6.54 -6.07
C ASN A 30 -6.87 7.35 -6.67
N SER A 31 -5.65 6.82 -6.69
CA SER A 31 -4.50 7.49 -7.32
C SER A 31 -4.47 7.21 -8.82
N ALA A 32 -4.13 8.22 -9.63
CA ALA A 32 -4.02 8.09 -11.08
C ALA A 32 -2.85 7.18 -11.50
N ALA A 33 -2.84 6.77 -12.78
CA ALA A 33 -1.82 5.89 -13.33
C ALA A 33 -0.39 6.47 -13.27
N ALA A 34 -0.27 7.80 -13.30
CA ALA A 34 1.00 8.52 -13.18
C ALA A 34 1.52 8.63 -11.73
N ALA A 35 0.79 8.08 -10.76
CA ALA A 35 1.08 8.21 -9.33
C ALA A 35 1.26 6.82 -8.67
N PRO A 36 2.35 6.11 -8.97
CA PRO A 36 2.64 4.83 -8.32
C PRO A 36 2.91 5.01 -6.82
N TRP A 37 2.75 3.93 -6.06
CA TRP A 37 3.02 3.88 -4.62
C TRP A 37 4.03 2.80 -4.25
N ASN A 38 4.97 3.14 -3.37
CA ASN A 38 5.84 2.20 -2.67
C ASN A 38 5.59 2.29 -1.16
N LEU A 39 5.14 1.18 -0.57
CA LEU A 39 4.93 1.06 0.87
C LEU A 39 5.98 0.11 1.46
N GLY A 40 6.88 0.64 2.29
CA GLY A 40 7.82 -0.12 3.12
C GLY A 40 9.20 -0.42 2.52
N LEU A 41 9.42 -0.09 1.23
CA LEU A 41 10.69 -0.37 0.54
C LEU A 41 11.92 0.34 1.16
N CYS A 42 11.75 1.53 1.72
CA CYS A 42 12.81 2.31 2.40
C CYS A 42 12.82 2.17 3.94
N GLY A 43 12.13 1.15 4.47
CA GLY A 43 12.00 0.92 5.90
C GLY A 43 10.60 0.46 6.26
N GLU A 44 10.51 -0.50 7.17
CA GLU A 44 9.25 -1.13 7.55
C GLU A 44 8.21 -0.09 8.02
N ASN A 45 6.97 -0.24 7.55
CA ASN A 45 5.83 0.40 8.21
C ASN A 45 5.16 -0.59 9.15
N THR A 46 4.78 -0.11 10.33
CA THR A 46 3.97 -0.86 11.29
C THR A 46 2.57 -0.28 11.30
N ILE A 47 1.57 -1.08 10.92
CA ILE A 47 0.17 -0.69 10.83
C ILE A 47 -0.63 -1.60 11.75
N ASP A 48 -1.08 -1.10 12.90
CA ASP A 48 -1.79 -1.92 13.89
C ASP A 48 -3.19 -2.35 13.38
N GLY A 49 -3.75 -1.59 12.45
CA GLY A 49 -5.04 -1.85 11.82
C GLY A 49 -4.93 -2.60 10.49
N ASN A 50 -5.86 -2.29 9.59
CA ASN A 50 -5.87 -2.79 8.22
C ASN A 50 -5.04 -1.88 7.31
N LEU A 51 -4.37 -2.48 6.33
CA LEU A 51 -3.90 -1.78 5.13
C LEU A 51 -4.88 -2.01 3.99
N VAL A 52 -5.49 -0.93 3.50
CA VAL A 52 -6.40 -0.96 2.35
C VAL A 52 -5.77 -0.19 1.21
N PHE A 53 -5.45 -0.88 0.13
CA PHE A 53 -4.85 -0.34 -1.08
C PHE A 53 -5.84 -0.50 -2.23
N ASP A 54 -6.54 0.57 -2.59
CA ASP A 54 -7.78 0.46 -3.39
C ASP A 54 -7.84 1.45 -4.56
N HIS A 55 -8.19 1.00 -5.76
CA HIS A 55 -8.34 1.87 -6.94
C HIS A 55 -7.11 2.76 -7.26
N ASN A 56 -5.89 2.28 -7.00
CA ASN A 56 -4.67 2.97 -7.43
C ASN A 56 -4.26 2.45 -8.82
N ALA A 57 -4.42 3.29 -9.84
CA ALA A 57 -4.40 2.87 -11.25
C ALA A 57 -3.01 2.58 -11.81
N ALA A 58 -1.93 2.95 -11.12
CA ALA A 58 -0.57 2.67 -11.57
C ALA A 58 -0.29 1.16 -11.65
N THR A 59 0.57 0.75 -12.58
CA THR A 59 0.99 -0.67 -12.74
C THR A 59 2.29 -1.01 -12.03
N THR A 60 2.91 -0.02 -11.37
CA THR A 60 4.18 -0.19 -10.66
C THR A 60 4.05 0.06 -9.16
N ASN A 61 2.88 -0.23 -8.57
CA ASN A 61 2.74 -0.16 -7.12
C ASN A 61 3.48 -1.34 -6.46
N ALA A 62 4.13 -1.07 -5.33
CA ALA A 62 4.76 -2.08 -4.50
C ALA A 62 4.36 -1.92 -3.02
N ILE A 63 4.05 -3.05 -2.39
CA ILE A 63 3.82 -3.17 -0.94
C ILE A 63 4.79 -4.22 -0.43
N THR A 64 5.87 -3.79 0.21
CA THR A 64 6.99 -4.66 0.61
C THR A 64 7.46 -4.35 2.01
N GLY A 65 7.70 -5.38 2.83
CA GLY A 65 8.36 -5.22 4.13
C GLY A 65 7.51 -4.47 5.15
N ASN A 66 6.20 -4.69 5.18
CA ASN A 66 5.30 -4.04 6.15
C ASN A 66 4.81 -5.03 7.21
N THR A 67 4.66 -4.56 8.45
CA THR A 67 3.92 -5.27 9.50
C THR A 67 2.49 -4.72 9.57
N ILE A 68 1.50 -5.57 9.33
CA ILE A 68 0.08 -5.22 9.31
C ILE A 68 -0.64 -6.08 10.34
N GLY A 69 -1.12 -5.47 11.43
CA GLY A 69 -1.74 -6.15 12.56
C GLY A 69 -3.05 -6.84 12.24
N LYS A 70 -3.80 -6.36 11.23
CA LYS A 70 -5.07 -6.97 10.80
C LYS A 70 -5.00 -7.48 9.37
N ASN A 71 -5.72 -6.86 8.44
CA ASN A 71 -5.86 -7.36 7.07
C ASN A 71 -5.12 -6.48 6.05
N LEU A 72 -4.67 -7.10 4.97
CA LEU A 72 -4.16 -6.44 3.76
C LEU A 72 -5.15 -6.62 2.61
N ALA A 73 -5.82 -5.55 2.18
CA ALA A 73 -6.81 -5.62 1.11
C ALA A 73 -6.32 -4.85 -0.12
N CYS A 74 -6.32 -5.50 -1.28
CA CYS A 74 -5.94 -4.86 -2.55
C CYS A 74 -6.96 -5.10 -3.65
N THR A 75 -7.71 -4.05 -3.99
CA THR A 75 -8.85 -4.09 -4.91
C THR A 75 -8.80 -2.95 -5.92
N GLY A 76 -9.28 -3.18 -7.15
CA GLY A 76 -9.40 -2.12 -8.17
C GLY A 76 -8.09 -1.46 -8.64
N ASN A 77 -6.91 -1.95 -8.24
CA ASN A 77 -5.62 -1.35 -8.60
C ASN A 77 -5.19 -1.69 -10.04
N GLY A 78 -4.20 -0.97 -10.58
CA GLY A 78 -3.54 -1.29 -11.84
C GLY A 78 -2.75 -2.59 -11.72
N ASP A 79 -1.64 -2.58 -10.98
CA ASP A 79 -0.93 -3.77 -10.48
C ASP A 79 -0.40 -3.50 -9.08
N VAL A 80 -0.17 -4.58 -8.31
CA VAL A 80 0.45 -4.51 -6.98
C VAL A 80 1.44 -5.66 -6.84
N THR A 81 2.71 -5.32 -6.66
CA THR A 81 3.79 -6.28 -6.41
C THR A 81 4.30 -6.14 -4.97
N GLY A 82 5.19 -7.05 -4.56
CA GLY A 82 5.93 -6.92 -3.32
C GLY A 82 6.14 -8.24 -2.59
N ALA A 83 6.76 -8.16 -1.41
CA ALA A 83 7.12 -9.33 -0.61
C ALA A 83 7.30 -8.97 0.87
N ASN A 84 7.43 -9.98 1.73
CA ASN A 84 7.78 -9.82 3.15
C ASN A 84 6.78 -8.93 3.92
N ASN A 85 5.49 -8.99 3.59
CA ASN A 85 4.48 -8.30 4.39
C ASN A 85 3.93 -9.26 5.43
N LYS A 86 4.24 -8.99 6.70
CA LYS A 86 3.69 -9.74 7.83
C LYS A 86 2.25 -9.31 8.07
N VAL A 87 1.27 -10.17 7.77
CA VAL A 87 -0.15 -9.84 7.89
C VAL A 87 -0.80 -10.68 8.99
N GLY A 88 -1.32 -10.03 10.03
CA GLY A 88 -1.80 -10.68 11.25
C GLY A 88 -3.05 -11.54 11.08
N ARG A 89 -3.94 -11.21 10.12
CA ARG A 89 -5.16 -12.00 9.85
C ARG A 89 -5.17 -12.59 8.45
N GLY A 90 -5.15 -11.76 7.42
CA GLY A 90 -5.24 -12.25 6.05
C GLY A 90 -5.08 -11.16 5.00
N ALA A 91 -4.79 -11.60 3.78
CA ALA A 91 -4.74 -10.74 2.62
C ALA A 91 -5.85 -11.11 1.63
N THR A 92 -6.40 -10.12 0.93
CA THR A 92 -7.49 -10.29 -0.05
C THR A 92 -7.20 -9.57 -1.36
N GLY A 93 -7.93 -9.97 -2.40
CA GLY A 93 -7.77 -9.44 -3.75
C GLY A 93 -6.40 -9.73 -4.32
N ARG A 94 -5.77 -8.73 -4.97
CA ARG A 94 -4.47 -8.92 -5.62
C ARG A 94 -3.29 -9.05 -4.66
N CYS A 95 -3.50 -8.83 -3.36
CA CYS A 95 -2.45 -8.94 -2.35
C CYS A 95 -2.41 -10.28 -1.63
N VAL A 96 -3.23 -11.26 -2.03
CA VAL A 96 -3.25 -12.61 -1.41
C VAL A 96 -1.86 -13.25 -1.41
N GLY A 97 -1.08 -13.06 -2.49
CA GLY A 97 0.28 -13.61 -2.62
C GLY A 97 1.39 -12.74 -2.01
N LEU A 98 1.07 -11.57 -1.46
CA LEU A 98 2.06 -10.65 -0.89
C LEU A 98 2.23 -10.80 0.62
N LYS A 99 1.37 -11.61 1.26
CA LYS A 99 1.46 -11.90 2.69
C LYS A 99 2.52 -12.97 2.95
N THR A 100 3.21 -12.82 4.07
CA THR A 100 4.07 -13.83 4.71
C THR A 100 3.50 -14.11 6.09
#